data_AF-A0A2G9NI32-F1
#
_entry.id   AF-A0A2G9NI32-F1
#
_cell.length_a   1.000
_cell.length_b   1.000
_cell.length_c   1.000
_cell.angle_alpha   90.00
_cell.angle_beta   90.00
_cell.angle_gamma   90.00
#
_symmetry.space_group_name_H-M   'P 1'
#
loop_
_entity.id
_entity.type
_entity.pdbx_description
1 polymer ?
#
loop_
_entity_poly.entity_id
_entity_poly.type
_entity_poly.pdbx_seq_one_letter_code
_entity_poly.pdbx_strand_id
1 'polypeptide(L)'
;IYCPAIADSGIGMMVWGRIMKGEKNKISIDAFDDMKEIIDLAWTAKKSGIIYIGGGVPKNFIQQSLQFSKDNGADYGIQISTDQPQWGGSSGAPLQEGISWGKMKERAKFVNVYCDATIALPMIIA
;
A
#
# COMPACT_ATOMS: atom_id res chain seq x y z
N ILE A 1 -5.67 10.10 -0.23
CA ILE A 1 -6.18 8.72 0.02
C ILE A 1 -6.14 8.02 -1.31
N TYR A 2 -5.46 6.89 -1.42
CA TYR A 2 -5.31 6.19 -2.70
C TYR A 2 -6.02 4.83 -2.63
N CYS A 3 -6.81 4.50 -3.66
CA CYS A 3 -7.55 3.25 -3.74
C CYS A 3 -7.45 2.67 -5.16
N PRO A 4 -6.32 2.03 -5.52
CA PRO A 4 -6.09 1.52 -6.87
C PRO A 4 -7.12 0.44 -7.29
N ALA A 5 -7.74 -0.25 -6.33
CA ALA A 5 -8.75 -1.28 -6.57
C ALA A 5 -10.19 -0.78 -6.37
N ILE A 6 -10.48 0.51 -6.63
CA ILE A 6 -11.82 1.10 -6.40
C ILE A 6 -12.95 0.37 -7.16
N ALA A 7 -12.64 -0.21 -8.32
CA ALA A 7 -13.59 -0.99 -9.11
C ALA A 7 -14.04 -2.28 -8.39
N ASP A 8 -13.18 -2.87 -7.58
CA ASP A 8 -13.47 -4.05 -6.75
C ASP A 8 -14.11 -3.63 -5.42
N SER A 9 -15.26 -2.96 -5.51
CA SER A 9 -15.99 -2.46 -4.34
C SER A 9 -17.47 -2.25 -4.64
N GLY A 10 -18.27 -2.06 -3.58
CA GLY A 10 -19.65 -1.62 -3.73
C GLY A 10 -19.79 -0.30 -4.50
N ILE A 11 -18.81 0.61 -4.38
CA ILE A 11 -18.78 1.85 -5.16
C ILE A 11 -18.60 1.53 -6.64
N GLY A 12 -17.69 0.62 -6.99
CA GLY A 12 -17.49 0.14 -8.36
C GLY A 12 -18.77 -0.42 -8.98
N MET A 13 -19.53 -1.22 -8.21
CA MET A 13 -20.83 -1.75 -8.65
C MET A 13 -21.87 -0.64 -8.91
N MET A 14 -21.90 0.40 -8.06
CA MET A 14 -22.78 1.54 -8.26
C MET A 14 -22.39 2.40 -9.47
N VAL A 15 -21.09 2.55 -9.72
CA VAL A 15 -20.56 3.21 -10.93
C VAL A 15 -21.00 2.45 -12.17
N TRP A 16 -20.87 1.11 -12.18
CA TRP A 16 -21.38 0.27 -13.26
C TRP A 16 -22.88 0.48 -13.49
N GLY A 17 -23.68 0.55 -12.42
CA GLY A 17 -25.11 0.83 -12.52
C GLY A 17 -25.43 2.19 -13.18
N ARG A 18 -24.61 3.22 -12.94
CA ARG A 18 -24.74 4.52 -13.63
C ARG A 18 -24.30 4.47 -15.09
N ILE A 19 -23.26 3.71 -15.41
CA ILE A 19 -22.83 3.47 -16.79
C ILE A 19 -23.98 2.81 -17.58
N MET A 20 -24.67 1.82 -17.00
CA MET A 20 -25.83 1.17 -17.64
C MET A 20 -27.01 2.12 -17.86
N LYS A 21 -27.13 3.19 -17.07
CA LYS A 21 -28.12 4.27 -17.26
C LYS A 21 -27.68 5.34 -18.27
N GLY A 22 -26.58 5.13 -18.99
CA GLY A 22 -26.05 6.07 -19.97
C GLY A 22 -25.25 7.23 -19.38
N GLU A 23 -24.87 7.17 -18.09
CA GLU A 23 -24.13 8.25 -17.42
C GLU A 23 -22.61 8.11 -17.51
N LYS A 24 -22.09 7.29 -18.44
CA LYS A 24 -20.64 7.01 -18.55
C LYS A 24 -19.80 8.29 -18.62
N ASN A 25 -20.24 9.29 -19.39
CA ASN A 25 -19.48 10.53 -19.59
C ASN A 25 -19.48 11.47 -18.38
N LYS A 26 -20.26 11.16 -17.33
CA LYS A 26 -20.30 11.93 -16.08
C LYS A 26 -19.34 11.39 -15.01
N ILE A 27 -18.67 10.27 -15.29
CA ILE A 27 -17.81 9.57 -14.34
C ILE A 27 -16.44 9.37 -14.99
N SER A 28 -15.41 9.92 -14.37
CA SER A 28 -14.02 9.72 -14.76
C SER A 28 -13.24 9.18 -13.57
N ILE A 29 -12.53 8.06 -13.76
CA ILE A 29 -11.62 7.46 -12.79
C ILE A 29 -10.33 7.17 -13.54
N ASP A 30 -9.25 7.84 -13.14
CA ASP A 30 -7.92 7.66 -13.73
C ASP A 30 -6.96 7.14 -12.67
N ALA A 31 -6.61 5.86 -12.79
CA ALA A 31 -5.67 5.23 -11.87
C ALA A 31 -4.22 5.71 -12.07
N PHE A 32 -3.88 6.25 -13.25
CA PHE A 32 -2.54 6.76 -13.54
C PHE A 32 -2.32 8.14 -12.93
N ASP A 33 -3.36 8.95 -12.81
CA ASP A 33 -3.26 10.25 -12.13
C ASP A 33 -2.98 10.06 -10.62
N ASP A 34 -3.72 9.14 -9.97
CA ASP A 34 -3.44 8.71 -8.59
C ASP A 34 -2.02 8.15 -8.42
N MET A 35 -1.58 7.32 -9.38
CA MET A 35 -0.24 6.71 -9.37
C MET A 35 0.86 7.78 -9.52
N LYS A 36 0.66 8.77 -10.37
CA LYS A 36 1.59 9.88 -10.53
C LYS A 36 1.72 10.64 -9.22
N GLU A 37 0.61 11.01 -8.59
CA GLU A 37 0.62 11.79 -7.35
C GLU A 37 1.36 11.05 -6.21
N ILE A 38 1.06 9.77 -5.99
CA ILE A 38 1.71 9.00 -4.90
C ILE A 38 3.22 8.78 -5.17
N ILE A 39 3.62 8.60 -6.44
CA ILE A 39 5.02 8.44 -6.82
C ILE A 39 5.76 9.78 -6.65
N ASP A 40 5.17 10.90 -7.06
CA ASP A 40 5.77 12.24 -6.90
C ASP A 40 5.98 12.57 -5.41
N LEU A 41 5.02 12.21 -4.55
CA LEU A 41 5.16 12.32 -3.09
C LEU A 41 6.30 11.45 -2.56
N ALA A 42 6.40 10.20 -3.00
CA ALA A 42 7.49 9.31 -2.59
C ALA A 42 8.86 9.81 -3.10
N TRP A 43 8.92 10.35 -4.32
CA TRP A 43 10.14 10.86 -4.95
C TRP A 43 10.70 12.10 -4.25
N THR A 44 9.82 12.99 -3.78
CA THR A 44 10.20 14.24 -3.14
C THR A 44 10.42 14.13 -1.63
N ALA A 45 10.02 13.00 -1.02
CA ALA A 45 10.18 12.75 0.40
C ALA A 45 11.66 12.65 0.80
N LYS A 46 12.08 13.45 1.80
CA LYS A 46 13.44 13.39 2.38
C LYS A 46 13.64 12.17 3.29
N LYS A 47 12.56 11.74 3.93
CA LYS A 47 12.47 10.56 4.79
C LYS A 47 11.09 9.95 4.63
N SER A 48 11.01 8.63 4.62
CA SER A 48 9.74 7.92 4.47
C SER A 48 9.59 6.82 5.52
N GLY A 49 8.37 6.69 6.03
CA GLY A 49 7.97 5.67 6.97
C GLY A 49 6.69 5.01 6.51
N ILE A 50 6.58 3.70 6.68
CA ILE A 50 5.40 2.91 6.28
C ILE A 50 4.81 2.20 7.50
N ILE A 51 3.49 2.16 7.57
CA ILE A 51 2.75 1.33 8.51
C ILE A 51 1.73 0.54 7.70
N TYR A 52 1.95 -0.77 7.59
CA TYR A 52 1.03 -1.70 6.95
C TYR A 52 0.12 -2.32 8.00
N ILE A 53 -1.17 -2.29 7.69
CA ILE A 53 -2.23 -2.95 8.45
C ILE A 53 -2.83 -3.99 7.50
N GLY A 54 -2.51 -5.25 7.73
CA GLY A 54 -2.76 -6.34 6.80
C GLY A 54 -1.79 -6.35 5.61
N GLY A 55 -2.28 -6.80 4.46
CA GLY A 55 -1.50 -6.97 3.23
C GLY A 55 -2.26 -6.54 1.98
N GLY A 56 -2.18 -7.34 0.92
CA GLY A 56 -2.93 -7.15 -0.32
C GLY A 56 -2.47 -5.93 -1.14
N VAL A 57 -3.42 -5.37 -1.90
CA VAL A 57 -3.16 -4.26 -2.83
C VAL A 57 -2.58 -3.03 -2.13
N PRO A 58 -3.09 -2.57 -0.96
CA PRO A 58 -2.54 -1.39 -0.29
C PRO A 58 -1.05 -1.53 0.07
N LYS A 59 -0.63 -2.70 0.57
CA LYS A 59 0.77 -2.98 0.89
C LYS A 59 1.64 -2.86 -0.36
N ASN A 60 1.27 -3.57 -1.44
CA ASN A 60 2.09 -3.58 -2.65
C ASN A 60 2.10 -2.21 -3.36
N PHE A 61 0.99 -1.48 -3.37
CA PHE A 61 0.90 -0.17 -4.02
C PHE A 61 1.84 0.85 -3.36
N ILE A 62 1.87 0.90 -2.02
CA ILE A 62 2.82 1.75 -1.28
C ILE A 62 4.27 1.29 -1.50
N GLN A 63 4.53 -0.03 -1.52
CA GLN A 63 5.87 -0.54 -1.78
C GLN A 63 6.38 -0.15 -3.17
N GLN A 64 5.53 -0.23 -4.19
CA GLN A 64 5.88 0.14 -5.56
C GLN A 64 6.14 1.64 -5.68
N SER A 65 5.36 2.51 -5.03
CA SER A 65 5.63 3.95 -5.08
C SER A 65 6.98 4.32 -4.45
N LEU A 66 7.37 3.64 -3.37
CA LEU A 66 8.67 3.85 -2.71
C LEU A 66 9.84 3.20 -3.46
N GLN A 67 9.60 2.09 -4.17
CA GLN A 67 10.62 1.42 -4.98
C GLN A 67 11.17 2.33 -6.07
N PHE A 68 10.32 3.19 -6.64
CA PHE A 68 10.71 4.14 -7.67
C PHE A 68 11.10 5.51 -7.09
N SER A 69 11.26 5.67 -5.78
CA SER A 69 11.65 6.96 -5.19
C SER A 69 13.15 7.24 -5.36
N LYS A 70 13.55 8.52 -5.27
CA LYS A 70 14.92 9.00 -5.51
C LYS A 70 16.01 8.24 -4.73
N ASP A 71 15.73 7.86 -3.49
CA ASP A 71 16.68 7.19 -2.59
C ASP A 71 16.37 5.69 -2.37
N ASN A 72 15.47 5.11 -3.19
CA ASN A 72 14.98 3.73 -3.14
C ASN A 72 14.57 3.22 -1.74
N GLY A 73 13.25 3.14 -1.54
CA GLY A 73 12.66 2.46 -0.39
C GLY A 73 12.51 3.30 0.88
N ALA A 74 11.80 2.75 1.86
CA ALA A 74 11.52 3.45 3.12
C ALA A 74 12.65 3.37 4.16
N ASP A 75 12.75 4.41 5.00
CA ASP A 75 13.67 4.48 6.14
C ASP A 75 13.14 3.71 7.37
N TYR A 76 11.82 3.66 7.53
CA TYR A 76 11.14 3.02 8.67
C TYR A 76 9.96 2.19 8.20
N GLY A 77 9.70 1.05 8.86
CA GLY A 77 8.54 0.22 8.52
C GLY A 77 7.95 -0.58 9.67
N ILE A 78 6.62 -0.57 9.77
CA ILE A 78 5.87 -1.43 10.68
C ILE A 78 4.90 -2.23 9.83
N GLN A 79 4.91 -3.56 9.96
CA GLN A 79 3.92 -4.42 9.33
C GLN A 79 3.13 -5.15 10.40
N ILE A 80 1.82 -4.94 10.45
CA ILE A 80 0.89 -5.68 11.29
C ILE A 80 0.11 -6.61 10.37
N SER A 81 0.30 -7.92 10.47
CA SER A 81 -0.42 -8.87 9.63
C SER A 81 -0.52 -10.23 10.30
N THR A 82 -1.61 -10.93 10.05
CA THR A 82 -1.76 -12.34 10.42
C THR A 82 -1.12 -13.28 9.39
N ASP A 83 -0.81 -12.77 8.19
CA ASP A 83 -0.22 -13.56 7.12
C ASP A 83 1.21 -14.00 7.44
N GLN A 84 1.52 -15.21 7.01
CA GLN A 84 2.77 -15.88 7.31
C GLN A 84 3.67 -15.97 6.07
N PRO A 85 5.00 -15.89 6.23
CA PRO A 85 5.94 -15.79 5.10
C PRO A 85 6.10 -17.08 4.29
N GLN A 86 5.88 -18.27 4.89
CA GLN A 86 6.14 -19.57 4.24
C GLN A 86 5.32 -19.82 2.97
N TRP A 87 4.24 -19.10 2.76
CA TRP A 87 3.38 -19.26 1.58
C TRP A 87 3.89 -18.52 0.35
N GLY A 88 4.93 -17.67 0.50
CA GLY A 88 5.48 -16.87 -0.60
C GLY A 88 4.54 -15.77 -1.11
N GLY A 89 3.48 -15.47 -0.36
CA GLY A 89 2.52 -14.41 -0.70
C GLY A 89 3.06 -13.02 -0.38
N SER A 90 2.83 -12.06 -1.28
CA SER A 90 3.26 -10.66 -1.08
C SER A 90 2.71 -10.04 0.21
N SER A 91 1.50 -10.41 0.64
CA SER A 91 0.88 -9.95 1.88
C SER A 91 1.67 -10.37 3.13
N GLY A 92 2.15 -11.62 3.18
CA GLY A 92 2.94 -12.19 4.29
C GLY A 92 4.45 -11.96 4.15
N ALA A 93 4.92 -11.49 2.99
CA ALA A 93 6.33 -11.22 2.73
C ALA A 93 6.94 -10.32 3.83
N PRO A 94 8.05 -10.72 4.47
CA PRO A 94 8.67 -9.91 5.50
C PRO A 94 9.18 -8.58 4.97
N LEU A 95 9.20 -7.52 5.79
CA LEU A 95 9.78 -6.24 5.37
C LEU A 95 11.27 -6.36 4.99
N GLN A 96 11.98 -7.31 5.59
CA GLN A 96 13.34 -7.69 5.20
C GLN A 96 13.45 -8.08 3.72
N GLU A 97 12.47 -8.80 3.17
CA GLU A 97 12.43 -9.16 1.75
C GLU A 97 12.32 -7.92 0.87
N GLY A 98 11.64 -6.87 1.35
CA GLY A 98 11.53 -5.60 0.64
C GLY A 98 12.87 -4.92 0.34
N ILE A 99 13.94 -5.25 1.07
CA ILE A 99 15.29 -4.71 0.82
C ILE A 99 15.81 -5.18 -0.53
N SER A 100 15.61 -6.46 -0.89
CA SER A 100 16.15 -7.01 -2.16
C SER A 100 15.51 -6.38 -3.39
N TRP A 101 14.29 -5.87 -3.24
CA TRP A 101 13.54 -5.19 -4.29
C TRP A 101 13.73 -3.67 -4.29
N GLY A 102 14.48 -3.10 -3.36
CA GLY A 102 14.60 -1.65 -3.19
C GLY A 102 13.33 -0.98 -2.65
N LYS A 103 12.42 -1.75 -2.04
CA LYS A 103 11.19 -1.26 -1.39
C LYS A 103 11.48 -0.73 0.03
N MET A 104 12.56 -1.21 0.65
CA MET A 104 13.10 -0.77 1.94
C MET A 104 14.59 -0.44 1.77
N LYS A 105 15.09 0.56 2.50
CA LYS A 105 16.53 0.83 2.52
C LYS A 105 17.27 -0.26 3.30
N GLU A 106 18.52 -0.53 2.94
CA GLU A 106 19.36 -1.54 3.62
C GLU A 106 19.53 -1.27 5.12
N ARG A 107 19.60 0.01 5.51
CA ARG A 107 19.75 0.45 6.91
C ARG A 107 18.41 0.86 7.54
N ALA A 108 17.29 0.51 6.92
CA ALA A 108 15.97 0.84 7.44
C ALA A 108 15.72 0.17 8.80
N LYS A 109 14.95 0.83 9.65
CA LYS A 109 14.48 0.24 10.92
C LYS A 109 13.06 -0.27 10.73
N PHE A 110 12.86 -1.57 10.84
CA PHE A 110 11.54 -2.16 10.62
C PHE A 110 11.22 -3.28 11.60
N VAL A 111 9.92 -3.55 11.74
CA VAL A 111 9.40 -4.64 12.56
C VAL A 111 8.18 -5.27 11.90
N ASN A 112 8.12 -6.60 11.97
CA ASN A 112 6.93 -7.37 11.62
C ASN A 112 6.23 -7.79 12.92
N VAL A 113 4.96 -7.45 13.02
CA VAL A 113 4.06 -7.79 14.12
C VAL A 113 3.06 -8.80 13.61
N TYR A 114 3.25 -10.06 13.98
CA TYR A 114 2.33 -11.15 13.66
C TYR A 114 1.16 -11.16 14.64
N CYS A 115 0.20 -10.26 14.42
CA CYS A 115 -0.95 -10.08 15.30
C CYS A 115 -2.14 -9.56 14.49
N ASP A 116 -3.34 -9.78 15.01
CA ASP A 116 -4.54 -9.16 14.47
C ASP A 116 -4.49 -7.63 14.67
N ALA A 117 -4.88 -6.89 13.63
CA ALA A 117 -4.87 -5.44 13.64
C ALA A 117 -5.73 -4.84 14.76
N THR A 118 -6.85 -5.47 15.11
CA THR A 118 -7.76 -5.02 16.16
C THR A 118 -7.17 -5.11 17.56
N ILE A 119 -6.12 -5.92 17.75
CA ILE A 119 -5.37 -6.03 19.01
C ILE A 119 -4.16 -5.10 18.98
N ALA A 120 -3.37 -5.15 17.90
CA ALA A 120 -2.11 -4.43 17.82
C ALA A 120 -2.29 -2.91 17.69
N LEU A 121 -3.25 -2.43 16.90
CA LEU A 121 -3.42 -0.99 16.65
C LEU A 121 -3.78 -0.20 17.91
N PRO A 122 -4.74 -0.63 18.75
CA PRO A 122 -5.01 0.06 20.02
C PRO A 122 -3.78 0.15 20.92
N MET A 123 -2.93 -0.89 20.97
CA MET A 123 -1.72 -0.89 21.80
C MET A 123 -0.61 0.03 21.28
N ILE A 124 -0.53 0.26 19.98
CA ILE A 124 0.47 1.15 19.36
C ILE A 124 0.11 2.62 19.59
N ILE A 125 -1.18 2.93 19.69
CA ILE A 125 -1.69 4.30 19.83
C ILE A 125 -1.82 4.74 21.30
N ALA A 126 -1.98 3.79 22.22
CA ALA A 126 -2.25 4.03 23.65
C ALA A 126 -1.16 4.80 24.41
#